data_AF-A0AA35TRU8-F1
#
_entry.id   AF-A0AA35TRU8-F1
#
_cell.length_a   1.000
_cell.length_b   1.000
_cell.length_c   1.000
_cell.angle_alpha   90.00
_cell.angle_beta   90.00
_cell.angle_gamma   90.00
#
_symmetry.space_group_name_H-M   'P 1'
#
loop_
_entity.id
_entity.type
_entity.pdbx_description
1 polymer ?
#
loop_
_entity_poly.entity_id
_entity_poly.type
_entity_poly.pdbx_seq_one_letter_code
_entity_poly.pdbx_strand_id
1 'polypeptide(L)'
;MRRRRSSALKVVRELDAFPKVEDDCAKPTSRGGTLSLLSLSIISLLVVSEFFYYRGTETSYKYSVDTDMEAQLLVTIDMTVAMACRHLGADLIDHAGESMQLHDVIKMDPVSFQLSELQASVLRAKQRLQEQYNHAKALGDLTVIEGIRDIKMPQGVEEGGDGQACRLHGAFPVKKVAGNFHITTGRSIPHPQGHAHLTMNVPHGAVNYSHRIDQLAFGPPIPGVLNPLDAAHKLVEDRNHQFQYYLQVVPTKFRTLHNYLTTNQYSVRERNRTIDHRQGSHGMAGIFFKYDMSPLMVEVQETRRPLWQFLIRLCGIVGGIFATSGMLNSFVGSLTDGVLSCLLRGKGQSSSTSD
;
A
#
# COMPACT_ATOMS: atom_id res chain seq x y z
N MET A 1 -42.17 -34.54 5.87
CA MET A 1 -40.73 -34.38 6.19
C MET A 1 -40.43 -34.45 7.70
N ARG A 2 -40.86 -35.49 8.44
CA ARG A 2 -40.76 -35.52 9.94
C ARG A 2 -39.78 -36.55 10.52
N ARG A 3 -39.06 -37.30 9.67
CA ARG A 3 -38.28 -38.49 10.07
C ARG A 3 -36.76 -38.27 10.22
N ARG A 4 -36.23 -37.09 9.85
CA ARG A 4 -34.78 -36.80 9.88
C ARG A 4 -34.30 -36.14 11.19
N ARG A 5 -35.20 -35.56 12.00
CA ARG A 5 -34.87 -34.93 13.30
C ARG A 5 -34.50 -35.92 14.41
N SER A 6 -35.04 -37.14 14.39
CA SER A 6 -34.81 -38.14 15.46
C SER A 6 -33.43 -38.79 15.39
N SER A 7 -32.82 -38.86 14.22
CA SER A 7 -31.48 -39.45 14.05
C SER A 7 -30.40 -38.55 14.63
N ALA A 8 -30.49 -37.24 14.41
CA ALA A 8 -29.55 -36.27 14.99
C ALA A 8 -29.63 -36.25 16.53
N LEU A 9 -30.84 -36.34 17.08
CA LEU A 9 -31.07 -36.41 18.53
C LEU A 9 -30.52 -37.68 19.18
N LYS A 10 -30.52 -38.82 18.47
CA LYS A 10 -29.86 -40.05 18.94
C LYS A 10 -28.34 -39.95 18.90
N VAL A 11 -27.78 -39.41 17.83
CA VAL A 11 -26.32 -39.20 17.69
C VAL A 11 -25.78 -38.24 18.75
N VAL A 12 -26.52 -37.17 19.06
CA VAL A 12 -26.16 -36.23 20.14
C VAL A 12 -26.24 -36.90 21.52
N ARG A 13 -27.15 -37.87 21.71
CA ARG A 13 -27.29 -38.62 22.97
C ARG A 13 -26.23 -39.70 23.15
N GLU A 14 -25.64 -40.21 22.07
CA GLU A 14 -24.52 -41.17 22.10
C GLU A 14 -23.14 -40.50 22.21
N LEU A 15 -23.03 -39.20 21.88
CA LEU A 15 -21.82 -38.38 22.08
C LEU A 15 -21.73 -37.73 23.47
N ASP A 16 -22.73 -37.97 24.32
CA ASP A 16 -22.80 -37.45 25.69
C ASP A 16 -21.91 -38.33 26.60
N ALA A 17 -20.62 -38.01 26.62
CA ALA A 17 -19.57 -38.77 27.33
C ALA A 17 -19.56 -38.58 28.86
N PHE A 18 -20.53 -37.83 29.41
CA PHE A 18 -20.56 -37.50 30.83
C PHE A 18 -21.68 -38.27 31.55
N PRO A 19 -21.37 -38.90 32.71
CA PRO A 19 -22.39 -39.54 33.53
C PRO A 19 -23.40 -38.50 34.01
N LYS A 20 -24.69 -38.74 33.73
CA LYS A 20 -25.76 -37.84 34.18
C LYS A 20 -25.91 -37.96 35.68
N VAL A 21 -25.82 -36.82 36.35
CA VAL A 21 -26.08 -36.71 37.78
C VAL A 21 -27.55 -37.04 38.03
N GLU A 22 -27.85 -37.77 39.10
CA GLU A 22 -29.23 -38.08 39.51
C GLU A 22 -30.03 -36.78 39.68
N ASP A 23 -31.27 -36.79 39.19
CA ASP A 23 -32.14 -35.60 39.08
C ASP A 23 -32.42 -34.94 40.45
N ASP A 24 -32.29 -35.68 41.57
CA ASP A 24 -32.42 -35.17 42.93
C ASP A 24 -31.24 -34.29 43.39
N CYS A 25 -30.06 -34.45 42.78
CA CYS A 25 -28.87 -33.64 43.06
C CYS A 25 -28.75 -32.43 42.11
N ALA A 26 -29.50 -32.41 41.01
CA ALA A 26 -29.48 -31.34 40.02
C ALA A 26 -30.61 -30.34 40.28
N LYS A 27 -30.30 -29.16 40.85
CA LYS A 27 -31.27 -28.05 40.96
C LYS A 27 -31.18 -27.14 39.73
N PRO A 28 -32.06 -27.27 38.71
CA PRO A 28 -32.05 -26.37 37.58
C PRO A 28 -32.44 -24.96 38.05
N THR A 29 -31.55 -23.99 37.83
CA THR A 29 -31.84 -22.58 38.09
C THR A 29 -32.08 -21.85 36.77
N SER A 30 -33.20 -21.12 36.68
CA SER A 30 -33.56 -20.33 35.49
C SER A 30 -32.48 -19.31 35.10
N ARG A 31 -31.77 -18.76 36.11
CA ARG A 31 -30.61 -17.87 35.93
C ARG A 31 -29.41 -18.57 35.28
N GLY A 32 -29.08 -19.78 35.74
CA GLY A 32 -27.98 -20.57 35.17
C GLY A 32 -28.23 -20.94 33.72
N GLY A 33 -29.46 -21.38 33.38
CA GLY A 33 -29.82 -21.73 32.01
C GLY A 33 -29.71 -20.56 31.02
N THR A 34 -30.13 -19.37 31.42
CA THR A 34 -30.03 -18.16 30.57
C THR A 34 -28.56 -17.76 30.34
N LEU A 35 -27.74 -17.82 31.39
CA LEU A 35 -26.31 -17.52 31.30
C LEU A 35 -25.58 -18.53 30.38
N SER A 36 -25.93 -19.81 30.46
CA SER A 36 -25.38 -20.84 29.57
C SER A 36 -25.78 -20.64 28.11
N LEU A 37 -27.01 -20.21 27.83
CA LEU A 37 -27.43 -19.89 26.46
C LEU A 37 -26.68 -18.67 25.90
N LEU A 38 -26.53 -17.64 26.72
CA LEU A 38 -25.77 -16.45 26.36
C LEU A 38 -24.29 -16.79 26.10
N SER A 39 -23.67 -17.56 26.99
CA SER A 39 -22.27 -17.95 26.83
C SER A 39 -22.03 -18.83 25.60
N LEU A 40 -22.93 -19.79 25.32
CA LEU A 40 -22.87 -20.59 24.08
C LEU A 40 -23.02 -19.72 22.82
N SER A 41 -23.91 -18.73 22.85
CA SER A 41 -24.06 -17.79 21.72
C SER A 41 -22.78 -16.97 21.49
N ILE A 42 -22.15 -16.48 22.56
CA ILE A 42 -20.90 -15.71 22.47
C ILE A 42 -19.75 -16.60 21.97
N ILE A 43 -19.61 -17.83 22.50
CA ILE A 43 -18.63 -18.81 22.02
C ILE A 43 -18.82 -19.04 20.53
N SER A 44 -20.05 -19.27 20.07
CA SER A 44 -20.34 -19.49 18.65
C SER A 44 -19.92 -18.31 17.79
N LEU A 45 -20.24 -17.07 18.20
CA LEU A 45 -19.83 -15.86 17.48
C LEU A 45 -18.31 -15.70 17.41
N LEU A 46 -17.61 -15.90 18.52
CA LEU A 46 -16.15 -15.79 18.55
C LEU A 46 -15.46 -16.89 17.74
N VAL A 47 -15.97 -18.13 17.78
CA VAL A 47 -15.43 -19.23 16.97
C VAL A 47 -15.63 -18.96 15.48
N VAL A 48 -16.80 -18.43 15.08
CA VAL A 48 -17.05 -18.04 13.69
C VAL A 48 -16.12 -16.91 13.27
N SER A 49 -15.96 -15.88 14.10
CA SER A 49 -15.02 -14.78 13.86
C SER A 49 -13.58 -15.28 13.73
N GLU A 50 -13.14 -16.17 14.63
CA GLU A 50 -11.81 -16.75 14.64
C GLU A 50 -11.57 -17.63 13.41
N PHE A 51 -12.59 -18.34 12.94
CA PHE A 51 -12.52 -19.11 11.69
C PHE A 51 -12.32 -18.21 10.46
N PHE A 52 -13.06 -17.11 10.34
CA PHE A 52 -12.85 -16.16 9.26
C PHE A 52 -11.47 -15.50 9.35
N TYR A 53 -11.03 -15.16 10.56
CA TYR A 53 -9.70 -14.63 10.79
C TYR A 53 -8.58 -15.62 10.43
N TYR A 54 -8.73 -16.90 10.79
CA TYR A 54 -7.80 -17.96 10.41
C TYR A 54 -7.75 -18.21 8.89
N ARG A 55 -8.87 -18.03 8.19
CA ARG A 55 -8.92 -18.11 6.73
C ARG A 55 -8.19 -16.95 6.05
N GLY A 56 -8.01 -15.83 6.74
CA GLY A 56 -7.21 -14.71 6.29
C GLY A 56 -5.72 -15.08 6.16
N THR A 57 -5.02 -14.40 5.27
CA THR A 57 -3.57 -14.48 5.16
C THR A 57 -2.92 -13.32 5.90
N GLU A 58 -1.70 -13.53 6.36
CA GLU A 58 -0.92 -12.52 7.07
C GLU A 58 0.32 -12.17 6.27
N THR A 59 0.47 -10.88 5.96
CA THR A 59 1.62 -10.35 5.23
C THR A 59 2.74 -10.01 6.22
N SER A 60 3.88 -10.69 6.09
CA SER A 60 5.08 -10.44 6.89
C SER A 60 6.13 -9.72 6.05
N TYR A 61 6.66 -8.62 6.60
CA TYR A 61 7.76 -7.86 5.99
C TYR A 61 9.08 -8.27 6.65
N LYS A 62 10.00 -8.79 5.85
CA LYS A 62 11.36 -9.12 6.28
C LYS A 62 12.34 -8.21 5.57
N TYR A 63 13.37 -7.77 6.28
CA TYR A 63 14.43 -6.95 5.73
C TYR A 63 15.71 -7.78 5.64
N SER A 64 16.34 -7.76 4.47
CA SER A 64 17.60 -8.47 4.21
C SER A 64 18.52 -7.60 3.37
N VAL A 65 19.77 -8.00 3.20
CA VAL A 65 20.70 -7.31 2.30
C VAL A 65 20.44 -7.75 0.86
N ASP A 66 20.51 -6.82 -0.09
CA ASP A 66 20.50 -7.20 -1.51
C ASP A 66 21.84 -7.83 -1.89
N THR A 67 21.81 -9.08 -2.33
CA THR A 67 22.99 -9.83 -2.77
C THR A 67 23.15 -9.80 -4.30
N ASP A 68 22.15 -9.32 -5.04
CA ASP A 68 22.10 -9.38 -6.49
C ASP A 68 22.51 -8.04 -7.12
N MET A 69 23.80 -7.71 -6.99
CA MET A 69 24.35 -6.41 -7.42
C MET A 69 24.57 -6.34 -8.94
N GLU A 70 24.68 -7.47 -9.62
CA GLU A 70 24.98 -7.54 -11.07
C GLU A 70 23.73 -7.54 -11.95
N ALA A 71 22.55 -7.78 -11.37
CA ALA A 71 21.30 -7.74 -12.12
C ALA A 71 21.07 -6.37 -12.79
N GLN A 72 20.44 -6.41 -13.96
CA GLN A 72 19.97 -5.20 -14.64
C GLN A 72 18.60 -4.78 -14.08
N LEU A 73 18.42 -3.48 -13.96
CA LEU A 73 17.19 -2.85 -13.51
C LEU A 73 16.46 -2.27 -14.71
N LEU A 74 15.22 -2.71 -14.97
CA LEU A 74 14.42 -2.13 -16.06
C LEU A 74 13.70 -0.87 -15.57
N VAL A 75 14.03 0.29 -16.12
CA VAL A 75 13.31 1.54 -15.80
C VAL A 75 12.23 1.76 -16.85
N THR A 76 10.98 1.91 -16.42
CA THR A 76 9.86 2.27 -17.30
C THR A 76 9.47 3.71 -17.04
N ILE A 77 9.39 4.50 -18.10
CA ILE A 77 9.03 5.91 -18.04
C ILE A 77 7.90 6.19 -19.04
N ASP A 78 6.95 7.01 -18.62
CA ASP A 78 5.96 7.68 -19.46
C ASP A 78 5.76 9.09 -18.90
N MET A 79 6.24 10.10 -19.62
CA MET A 79 6.14 11.49 -19.21
C MET A 79 5.98 12.42 -20.40
N THR A 80 5.34 13.56 -20.18
CA THR A 80 5.16 14.61 -21.20
C THR A 80 5.84 15.89 -20.74
N VAL A 81 6.70 16.47 -21.57
CA VAL A 81 7.38 17.75 -21.33
C VAL A 81 6.82 18.79 -22.29
N ALA A 82 6.56 20.02 -21.81
CA ALA A 82 6.04 21.15 -22.57
C ALA A 82 7.07 21.77 -23.53
N MET A 83 7.81 20.93 -24.25
CA MET A 83 8.84 21.31 -25.21
C MET A 83 8.78 20.37 -26.42
N ALA A 84 8.97 20.91 -27.62
CA ALA A 84 8.99 20.11 -28.85
C ALA A 84 10.09 19.04 -28.82
N CYS A 85 9.81 17.83 -29.31
CA CYS A 85 10.75 16.71 -29.28
C CYS A 85 12.10 17.02 -29.96
N ARG A 86 12.12 17.87 -31.00
CA ARG A 86 13.36 18.29 -31.69
C ARG A 86 14.32 19.11 -30.82
N HIS A 87 13.83 19.71 -29.75
CA HIS A 87 14.62 20.53 -28.83
C HIS A 87 14.94 19.82 -27.52
N LEU A 88 14.44 18.59 -27.34
CA LEU A 88 14.56 17.82 -26.12
C LEU A 88 15.64 16.74 -26.29
N GLY A 89 16.56 16.66 -25.34
CA GLY A 89 17.52 15.56 -25.20
C GLY A 89 17.20 14.77 -23.94
N ALA A 90 17.35 13.45 -24.00
CA ALA A 90 17.22 12.56 -22.85
C ALA A 90 18.46 11.66 -22.80
N ASP A 91 19.14 11.67 -21.66
CA ASP A 91 20.41 10.99 -21.46
C ASP A 91 20.49 10.38 -20.07
N LEU A 92 21.29 9.32 -19.96
CA LEU A 92 21.61 8.64 -18.70
C LEU A 92 23.12 8.70 -18.49
N ILE A 93 23.56 9.05 -17.29
CA ILE A 93 24.94 8.88 -16.84
C ILE A 93 24.93 7.97 -15.61
N ASP A 94 25.69 6.88 -15.64
CA ASP A 94 25.89 6.04 -14.47
C ASP A 94 27.04 6.54 -13.57
N HIS A 95 27.18 5.99 -12.37
CA HIS A 95 28.29 6.34 -11.47
C HIS A 95 29.68 6.03 -12.07
N ALA A 96 29.77 5.14 -13.04
CA ALA A 96 31.02 4.84 -13.74
C ALA A 96 31.39 5.90 -14.80
N GLY A 97 30.52 6.89 -15.02
CA GLY A 97 30.69 7.94 -16.02
C GLY A 97 30.35 7.48 -17.44
N GLU A 98 29.76 6.30 -17.58
CA GLU A 98 29.24 5.83 -18.87
C GLU A 98 27.96 6.59 -19.19
N SER A 99 27.92 7.19 -20.38
CA SER A 99 26.74 7.90 -20.86
C SER A 99 26.00 7.05 -21.89
N MET A 100 24.68 6.99 -21.74
CA MET A 100 23.78 6.33 -22.67
C MET A 100 22.76 7.36 -23.18
N GLN A 101 22.71 7.52 -24.50
CA GLN A 101 21.71 8.37 -25.13
C GLN A 101 20.37 7.64 -25.13
N LEU A 102 19.40 8.15 -24.37
CA LEU A 102 18.09 7.50 -24.27
C LEU A 102 17.26 7.75 -25.52
N HIS A 103 17.55 8.79 -26.30
CA HIS A 103 16.84 9.15 -27.53
C HIS A 103 16.64 7.98 -28.51
N ASP A 104 17.57 7.02 -28.55
CA ASP A 104 17.49 5.86 -29.46
C ASP A 104 16.74 4.65 -28.86
N VAL A 105 16.49 4.66 -27.55
CA VAL A 105 15.88 3.52 -26.82
C VAL A 105 14.44 3.80 -26.42
N ILE A 106 14.11 5.05 -26.08
CA ILE A 106 12.75 5.46 -25.73
C ILE A 106 12.08 6.18 -26.91
N LYS A 107 10.76 6.04 -27.02
CA LYS A 107 9.98 6.73 -28.05
C LYS A 107 9.66 8.14 -27.61
N MET A 108 9.75 9.07 -28.55
CA MET A 108 9.46 10.49 -28.36
C MET A 108 8.41 10.94 -29.37
N ASP A 109 7.17 11.06 -28.92
CA ASP A 109 6.04 11.43 -29.77
C ASP A 109 5.66 12.91 -29.56
N PRO A 110 5.47 13.69 -30.64
CA PRO A 110 4.97 15.06 -30.52
C PRO A 110 3.52 15.04 -30.06
N VAL A 111 3.21 15.79 -29.00
CA VAL A 111 1.87 15.86 -28.41
C VAL A 111 1.51 17.29 -28.00
N SER A 112 0.24 17.53 -27.66
CA SER A 112 -0.16 18.76 -26.97
C SER A 112 0.09 18.63 -25.46
N PHE A 113 0.59 19.70 -24.84
CA PHE A 113 0.72 19.75 -23.38
C PHE A 113 -0.65 19.91 -22.69
N GLN A 114 -1.61 20.54 -23.37
CA GLN A 114 -2.94 20.77 -22.83
C GLN A 114 -3.71 19.46 -22.75
N LEU A 115 -4.33 19.24 -21.59
CA LEU A 115 -5.12 18.05 -21.32
C LEU A 115 -6.56 18.24 -21.81
N SER A 116 -7.11 17.26 -22.50
CA SER A 116 -8.56 17.19 -22.72
C SER A 116 -9.32 17.08 -21.39
N GLU A 117 -10.61 17.42 -21.36
CA GLU A 117 -11.43 17.33 -20.15
C GLU A 117 -11.41 15.92 -19.53
N LEU A 118 -11.45 14.89 -20.39
CA LEU A 118 -11.34 13.49 -19.96
C LEU A 118 -9.99 13.21 -19.31
N GLN A 119 -8.88 13.57 -19.96
CA GLN A 119 -7.54 13.33 -19.41
C GLN A 119 -7.31 14.12 -18.12
N ALA A 120 -7.80 15.36 -18.04
CA ALA A 120 -7.74 16.17 -16.83
C ALA A 120 -8.53 15.52 -15.68
N SER A 121 -9.70 14.95 -15.97
CA SER A 121 -10.50 14.22 -14.95
C SER A 121 -9.77 12.98 -14.44
N VAL A 122 -9.10 12.23 -15.32
CA VAL A 122 -8.30 11.05 -14.97
C VAL A 122 -7.08 11.44 -14.13
N LEU A 123 -6.36 12.50 -14.52
CA LEU A 123 -5.22 12.99 -13.76
C LEU A 123 -5.63 13.39 -12.34
N ARG A 124 -6.74 14.13 -12.19
CA ARG A 124 -7.29 14.51 -10.87
C ARG A 124 -7.69 13.28 -10.05
N ALA A 125 -8.27 12.26 -10.68
CA ALA A 125 -8.62 11.02 -10.01
C ALA A 125 -7.36 10.29 -9.49
N LYS A 126 -6.31 10.19 -10.31
CA LYS A 126 -5.03 9.60 -9.89
C LYS A 126 -4.40 10.36 -8.72
N GLN A 127 -4.39 11.69 -8.76
CA GLN A 127 -3.83 12.51 -7.68
C GLN A 127 -4.55 12.28 -6.35
N ARG A 128 -5.89 12.19 -6.37
CA ARG A 128 -6.69 11.86 -5.18
C ARG A 128 -6.38 10.46 -4.63
N LEU A 129 -6.24 9.47 -5.51
CA LEU A 129 -5.86 8.11 -5.12
C LEU A 129 -4.47 8.09 -4.50
N GLN A 130 -3.52 8.85 -5.05
CA GLN A 130 -2.17 8.97 -4.50
C GLN A 130 -2.19 9.57 -3.09
N GLU A 131 -2.97 10.62 -2.85
CA GLU A 131 -3.12 11.25 -1.53
C GLU A 131 -3.73 10.28 -0.50
N GLN A 132 -4.81 9.59 -0.88
CA GLN A 132 -5.45 8.59 -0.02
C GLN A 132 -4.50 7.43 0.31
N TYR A 133 -3.76 6.95 -0.69
CA TYR A 133 -2.76 5.91 -0.52
C TYR A 133 -1.65 6.35 0.44
N ASN A 134 -1.13 7.57 0.28
CA ASN A 134 -0.10 8.12 1.16
C ASN A 134 -0.61 8.24 2.62
N HIS A 135 -1.86 8.66 2.82
CA HIS A 135 -2.47 8.76 4.14
C HIS A 135 -2.68 7.38 4.80
N ALA A 136 -3.21 6.41 4.06
CA ALA A 136 -3.41 5.04 4.54
C ALA A 136 -2.08 4.37 4.92
N LYS A 137 -1.04 4.56 4.08
CA LYS A 137 0.31 4.07 4.35
C LYS A 137 0.91 4.68 5.61
N ALA A 138 0.67 5.97 5.88
CA ALA A 138 1.13 6.63 7.11
C ALA A 138 0.43 6.07 8.37
N LEU A 139 -0.83 5.63 8.24
CA LEU A 139 -1.62 5.06 9.33
C LEU A 139 -1.38 3.55 9.52
N GLY A 140 -0.63 2.90 8.62
CA GLY A 140 -0.41 1.44 8.63
C GLY A 140 -1.63 0.62 8.18
N ASP A 141 -2.63 1.24 7.57
CA ASP A 141 -3.83 0.56 7.07
C ASP A 141 -3.60 0.07 5.64
N LEU A 142 -3.35 -1.23 5.51
CA LEU A 142 -3.06 -1.91 4.25
C LEU A 142 -4.34 -2.30 3.47
N THR A 143 -5.55 -2.10 4.02
CA THR A 143 -6.81 -2.53 3.38
C THR A 143 -7.19 -1.72 2.13
N VAL A 144 -6.58 -0.54 1.94
CA VAL A 144 -6.79 0.33 0.77
C VAL A 144 -6.14 -0.23 -0.52
N ILE A 145 -5.23 -1.20 -0.38
CA ILE A 145 -4.34 -1.68 -1.46
C ILE A 145 -5.06 -2.60 -2.46
N GLU A 146 -6.13 -3.29 -2.07
CA GLU A 146 -6.77 -4.32 -2.90
C GLU A 146 -7.68 -3.77 -4.03
N GLY A 147 -7.93 -2.46 -4.07
CA GLY A 147 -8.89 -1.85 -5.00
C GLY A 147 -8.30 -1.01 -6.15
N ILE A 148 -7.00 -0.74 -6.15
CA ILE A 148 -6.40 0.20 -7.11
C ILE A 148 -6.13 -0.53 -8.44
N ARG A 149 -7.04 -0.36 -9.39
CA ARG A 149 -6.80 -0.74 -10.79
C ARG A 149 -5.83 0.26 -11.42
N ASP A 150 -4.90 -0.24 -12.25
CA ASP A 150 -4.00 0.61 -13.03
C ASP A 150 -4.82 1.45 -14.02
N ILE A 151 -5.09 2.71 -13.66
CA ILE A 151 -5.81 3.64 -14.51
C ILE A 151 -4.81 4.17 -15.53
N LYS A 152 -4.89 3.72 -16.78
CA LYS A 152 -4.04 4.26 -17.84
C LYS A 152 -4.60 5.59 -18.34
N MET A 153 -3.72 6.54 -18.63
CA MET A 153 -4.13 7.79 -19.27
C MET A 153 -4.70 7.48 -20.65
N PRO A 154 -5.92 7.96 -20.99
CA PRO A 154 -6.47 7.74 -22.31
C PRO A 154 -5.58 8.43 -23.35
N GLN A 155 -5.23 7.70 -24.40
CA GLN A 155 -4.50 8.26 -25.52
C GLN A 155 -5.44 9.25 -26.23
N GLY A 156 -5.04 10.52 -26.25
CA GLY A 156 -5.76 11.55 -27.00
C GLY A 156 -5.60 11.28 -28.48
N VAL A 157 -6.69 11.30 -29.24
CA VAL A 157 -6.73 11.07 -30.70
C VAL A 157 -6.28 12.33 -31.46
N GLU A 158 -5.32 13.09 -30.94
CA GLU A 158 -4.74 14.21 -31.68
C GLU A 158 -3.42 13.78 -32.31
N GLU A 159 -3.54 12.99 -33.39
CA GLU A 159 -2.51 12.98 -34.42
C GLU A 159 -2.43 14.40 -35.01
N GLY A 160 -1.44 15.17 -34.58
CA GLY A 160 -1.19 16.51 -35.12
C GLY A 160 -1.44 17.67 -34.16
N GLY A 161 -1.24 17.50 -32.85
CA GLY A 161 -0.96 18.65 -32.00
C GLY A 161 0.21 19.47 -32.57
N ASP A 162 0.25 20.79 -32.31
CA ASP A 162 1.22 21.77 -32.87
C ASP A 162 2.70 21.46 -32.53
N GLY A 163 3.00 20.26 -32.02
CA GLY A 163 4.34 19.75 -31.73
C GLY A 163 5.02 20.49 -30.59
N GLN A 164 4.25 21.21 -29.77
CA GLN A 164 4.78 22.08 -28.72
C GLN A 164 5.22 21.29 -27.48
N ALA A 165 4.78 20.05 -27.32
CA ALA A 165 5.19 19.16 -26.25
C ALA A 165 5.70 17.81 -26.79
N CYS A 166 6.40 17.08 -25.94
CA CYS A 166 6.99 15.80 -26.27
C CYS A 166 6.66 14.76 -25.21
N ARG A 167 6.09 13.64 -25.64
CA ARG A 167 5.83 12.47 -24.79
C ARG A 167 6.98 11.49 -24.92
N LEU A 168 7.70 11.30 -23.83
CA LEU A 168 8.79 10.35 -23.67
C LEU A 168 8.25 9.10 -23.01
N HIS A 169 8.23 7.97 -23.73
CA HIS A 169 7.73 6.72 -23.17
C HIS A 169 8.53 5.51 -23.65
N GLY A 170 8.70 4.55 -22.75
CA GLY A 170 9.43 3.31 -23.04
C GLY A 170 10.02 2.68 -21.79
N ALA A 171 10.72 1.57 -21.99
CA ALA A 171 11.46 0.90 -20.94
C ALA A 171 12.91 0.69 -21.39
N PHE A 172 13.86 1.00 -20.51
CA PHE A 172 15.28 0.88 -20.80
C PHE A 172 16.01 0.20 -19.63
N PRO A 173 16.93 -0.74 -19.90
CA PRO A 173 17.71 -1.39 -18.87
C PRO A 173 18.80 -0.45 -18.36
N VAL A 174 19.00 -0.42 -17.05
CA VAL A 174 20.10 0.27 -16.38
C VAL A 174 20.82 -0.68 -15.44
N LYS A 175 22.09 -0.39 -15.14
CA LYS A 175 22.82 -1.12 -14.10
C LYS A 175 22.25 -0.76 -12.72
N LYS A 176 22.28 -1.71 -11.77
CA LYS A 176 21.89 -1.48 -10.35
C LYS A 176 22.95 -0.68 -9.58
N VAL A 177 23.28 0.50 -10.08
CA VAL A 177 24.19 1.46 -9.46
C VAL A 177 23.55 2.84 -9.44
N ALA A 178 24.09 3.75 -8.64
CA ALA A 178 23.65 5.13 -8.66
C ALA A 178 23.79 5.72 -10.08
N GLY A 179 22.77 6.46 -10.50
CA GLY A 179 22.75 7.06 -11.83
C GLY A 179 21.95 8.36 -11.86
N ASN A 180 22.14 9.10 -12.92
CA ASN A 180 21.45 10.35 -13.19
C ASN A 180 20.95 10.30 -14.63
N PHE A 181 19.66 10.06 -14.81
CA PHE A 181 19.04 10.32 -16.10
C PHE A 181 18.40 11.69 -16.10
N HIS A 182 18.61 12.45 -17.15
CA HIS A 182 18.17 13.81 -17.22
C HIS A 182 17.67 14.19 -18.60
N ILE A 183 16.76 15.15 -18.58
CA ILE A 183 16.08 15.69 -19.74
C ILE A 183 16.38 17.17 -19.78
N THR A 184 17.08 17.58 -20.83
CA THR A 184 17.58 18.94 -21.00
C THR A 184 17.38 19.36 -22.45
N THR A 185 17.73 20.61 -22.76
CA THR A 185 17.58 21.16 -24.10
C THR A 185 18.74 20.72 -25.00
N GLY A 186 18.41 20.22 -26.18
CA GLY A 186 19.36 19.83 -27.20
C GLY A 186 19.94 18.43 -27.02
N ARG A 187 20.47 17.89 -28.12
CA ARG A 187 21.14 16.59 -28.12
C ARG A 187 22.44 16.64 -27.33
N SER A 188 22.74 15.55 -26.65
CA SER A 188 24.03 15.37 -25.99
C SER A 188 25.14 15.10 -27.00
N ILE A 189 26.34 15.57 -26.67
CA ILE A 189 27.58 15.20 -27.32
C ILE A 189 28.49 14.57 -26.25
N PRO A 190 29.12 13.42 -26.54
CA PRO A 190 30.09 12.83 -25.63
C PRO A 190 31.23 13.81 -25.33
N HIS A 191 31.56 13.96 -24.05
CA HIS A 191 32.63 14.83 -23.57
C HIS A 191 33.52 14.04 -22.59
N PRO A 192 34.83 14.32 -22.47
CA PRO A 192 35.71 13.54 -21.58
C PRO A 192 35.31 13.53 -20.09
N GLN A 193 34.46 14.46 -19.66
CA GLN A 193 33.88 14.53 -18.30
C GLN A 193 32.40 14.09 -18.24
N GLY A 194 31.92 13.32 -19.22
CA GLY A 194 30.54 12.85 -19.33
C GLY A 194 29.93 13.22 -20.68
N HIS A 195 29.07 14.24 -20.70
CA HIS A 195 28.52 14.78 -21.95
C HIS A 195 28.11 16.24 -21.81
N ALA A 196 28.08 16.94 -22.95
CA ALA A 196 27.63 18.33 -23.05
C ALA A 196 26.37 18.40 -23.91
N HIS A 197 25.45 19.30 -23.58
CA HIS A 197 24.26 19.53 -24.39
C HIS A 197 24.46 20.72 -25.31
N LEU A 198 24.22 20.52 -26.61
CA LEU A 198 24.25 21.61 -27.58
C LEU A 198 22.94 22.40 -27.56
N THR A 199 22.98 23.61 -27.01
CA THR A 199 21.83 24.52 -27.00
C THR A 199 21.84 25.54 -28.14
N MET A 200 22.88 25.57 -28.99
CA MET A 200 23.09 26.61 -30.01
C MET A 200 21.95 26.78 -31.02
N ASN A 201 21.23 25.70 -31.35
CA ASN A 201 20.15 25.72 -32.36
C ASN A 201 18.74 25.74 -31.72
N VAL A 202 18.64 25.90 -30.40
CA VAL A 202 17.36 25.93 -29.69
C VAL A 202 17.04 27.40 -29.37
N PRO A 203 15.96 27.97 -29.94
CA PRO A 203 15.59 29.34 -29.62
C PRO A 203 15.20 29.45 -28.15
N HIS A 204 15.66 30.49 -27.46
CA HIS A 204 15.35 30.73 -26.04
C HIS A 204 13.84 30.84 -25.75
N GLY A 205 13.01 31.07 -26.77
CA GLY A 205 11.55 31.06 -26.71
C GLY A 205 10.92 29.67 -26.56
N ALA A 206 11.62 28.61 -26.97
CA ALA A 206 11.09 27.25 -27.03
C ALA A 206 11.37 26.42 -25.77
N VAL A 207 12.10 26.96 -24.80
CA VAL A 207 12.48 26.24 -23.57
C VAL A 207 11.39 26.38 -22.52
N ASN A 208 10.77 25.26 -22.16
CA ASN A 208 9.83 25.14 -21.06
C ASN A 208 9.93 23.74 -20.43
N TYR A 209 10.30 23.68 -19.15
CA TYR A 209 10.47 22.41 -18.41
C TYR A 209 9.22 22.01 -17.61
N SER A 210 8.07 22.64 -17.87
CA SER A 210 6.78 22.16 -17.36
C SER A 210 6.57 20.73 -17.86
N HIS A 211 6.19 19.84 -16.96
CA HIS A 211 6.10 18.42 -17.28
C HIS A 211 5.07 17.69 -16.44
N ARG A 212 4.65 16.55 -16.96
CA ARG A 212 3.77 15.59 -16.29
C ARG A 212 4.43 14.22 -16.34
N ILE A 213 4.45 13.51 -15.22
CA ILE A 213 4.93 12.14 -15.13
C ILE A 213 3.70 11.25 -15.01
N ASP A 214 3.41 10.51 -16.07
CA ASP A 214 2.25 9.61 -16.13
C ASP A 214 2.60 8.26 -15.50
N GLN A 215 3.84 7.79 -15.68
CA GLN A 215 4.39 6.59 -15.05
C GLN A 215 5.91 6.70 -14.87
N LEU A 216 6.41 6.35 -13.69
CA LEU A 216 7.84 6.07 -13.48
C LEU A 216 8.00 4.88 -12.54
N ALA A 217 8.52 3.77 -13.06
CA ALA A 217 8.66 2.52 -12.32
C ALA A 217 10.02 1.85 -12.52
N PHE A 218 10.47 1.15 -11.49
CA PHE A 218 11.74 0.41 -11.47
C PHE A 218 11.46 -1.10 -11.37
N GLY A 219 11.44 -1.77 -12.51
CA GLY A 219 11.06 -3.18 -12.64
C GLY A 219 9.56 -3.36 -12.97
N PRO A 220 9.07 -4.60 -12.88
CA PRO A 220 7.67 -4.91 -13.19
C PRO A 220 6.69 -4.20 -12.24
N PRO A 221 5.53 -3.74 -12.75
CA PRO A 221 4.54 -3.06 -11.92
C PRO A 221 3.99 -3.99 -10.83
N ILE A 222 3.78 -3.43 -9.63
CA ILE A 222 3.24 -4.15 -8.48
C ILE A 222 1.74 -3.88 -8.40
N PRO A 223 0.87 -4.91 -8.40
CA PRO A 223 -0.56 -4.71 -8.17
C PRO A 223 -0.83 -4.03 -6.82
N GLY A 224 -1.64 -2.98 -6.81
CA GLY A 224 -2.06 -2.28 -5.59
C GLY A 224 -1.06 -1.26 -5.01
N VAL A 225 0.15 -1.16 -5.56
CA VAL A 225 1.14 -0.16 -5.11
C VAL A 225 1.24 0.95 -6.16
N LEU A 226 0.99 2.18 -5.74
CA LEU A 226 1.20 3.37 -6.56
C LEU A 226 2.61 3.94 -6.35
N ASN A 227 3.29 4.32 -7.43
CA ASN A 227 4.61 4.94 -7.30
C ASN A 227 4.49 6.43 -6.93
N PRO A 228 5.42 6.99 -6.16
CA PRO A 228 5.31 8.36 -5.66
C PRO A 228 5.23 9.47 -6.73
N LEU A 229 5.85 9.25 -7.90
CA LEU A 229 5.85 10.24 -8.99
C LEU A 229 4.77 9.99 -10.03
N ASP A 230 3.98 8.92 -9.90
CA ASP A 230 2.85 8.68 -10.81
C ASP A 230 1.85 9.83 -10.63
N ALA A 231 1.40 10.43 -11.74
CA ALA A 231 0.53 11.60 -11.77
C ALA A 231 1.13 12.93 -11.25
N ALA A 232 2.46 13.01 -11.12
CA ALA A 232 3.12 14.28 -10.83
C ALA A 232 2.92 15.27 -12.00
N HIS A 233 2.48 16.49 -11.70
CA HIS A 233 2.27 17.56 -12.68
C HIS A 233 2.91 18.85 -12.17
N LYS A 234 3.92 19.34 -12.88
CA LYS A 234 4.70 20.53 -12.50
C LYS A 234 4.65 21.56 -13.61
N LEU A 235 4.26 22.77 -13.25
CA LEU A 235 4.22 23.93 -14.14
C LEU A 235 5.28 24.92 -13.71
N VAL A 236 5.90 25.58 -14.68
CA VAL A 236 6.88 26.62 -14.44
C VAL A 236 6.73 27.76 -15.43
N GLU A 237 6.87 28.99 -14.93
CA GLU A 237 6.86 30.21 -15.74
C GLU A 237 8.27 30.54 -16.24
N ASP A 238 9.27 30.37 -15.36
CA ASP A 238 10.67 30.59 -15.69
C ASP A 238 11.24 29.51 -16.61
N ARG A 239 11.89 29.96 -17.68
CA ARG A 239 12.49 29.06 -18.69
C ARG A 239 13.76 28.37 -18.19
N ASN A 240 14.51 29.05 -17.32
CA ASN A 240 15.75 28.54 -16.73
C ASN A 240 15.46 27.87 -15.38
N HIS A 241 14.67 26.81 -15.39
CA HIS A 241 14.31 26.08 -14.18
C HIS A 241 14.99 24.71 -14.11
N GLN A 242 15.37 24.32 -12.89
CA GLN A 242 15.96 23.02 -12.61
C GLN A 242 15.05 22.23 -11.66
N PHE A 243 14.55 21.10 -12.15
CA PHE A 243 13.85 20.09 -11.35
C PHE A 243 14.82 18.95 -11.03
N GLN A 244 14.99 18.63 -9.74
CA GLN A 244 15.81 17.51 -9.28
C GLN A 244 14.96 16.56 -8.44
N TYR A 245 14.84 15.33 -8.92
CA TYR A 245 14.21 14.21 -8.24
C TYR A 245 15.30 13.29 -7.71
N TYR A 246 15.40 13.16 -6.39
CA TYR A 246 16.26 12.19 -5.72
C TYR A 246 15.43 10.95 -5.42
N LEU A 247 15.73 9.84 -6.09
CA LEU A 247 15.00 8.58 -6.02
C LEU A 247 15.83 7.58 -5.22
N GLN A 248 15.32 7.11 -4.09
CA GLN A 248 15.93 5.99 -3.37
C GLN A 248 15.19 4.71 -3.73
N VAL A 249 15.83 3.85 -4.52
CA VAL A 249 15.25 2.61 -5.04
C VAL A 249 15.52 1.47 -4.05
N VAL A 250 14.50 0.73 -3.66
CA VAL A 250 14.54 -0.36 -2.69
C VAL A 250 14.08 -1.66 -3.38
N PRO A 251 14.99 -2.63 -3.57
CA PRO A 251 14.63 -3.95 -4.08
C PRO A 251 13.55 -4.59 -3.21
N THR A 252 12.51 -5.11 -3.84
CA THR A 252 11.38 -5.76 -3.16
C THR A 252 11.08 -7.12 -3.79
N LYS A 253 11.06 -8.17 -2.96
CA LYS A 253 10.65 -9.51 -3.34
C LYS A 253 9.25 -9.78 -2.79
N PHE A 254 8.29 -9.99 -3.67
CA PHE A 254 6.95 -10.43 -3.30
C PHE A 254 6.85 -11.93 -3.43
N ARG A 255 6.55 -12.59 -2.32
CA ARG A 255 6.29 -14.02 -2.22
C ARG A 255 4.86 -14.23 -1.76
N THR A 256 3.97 -14.35 -2.72
CA THR A 256 2.56 -14.71 -2.53
C THR A 256 2.45 -16.24 -2.44
N LEU A 257 1.29 -16.78 -2.05
CA LEU A 257 1.07 -18.23 -2.02
C LEU A 257 1.28 -18.93 -3.38
N HIS A 258 1.06 -18.23 -4.50
CA HIS A 258 1.13 -18.80 -5.86
C HIS A 258 2.15 -18.11 -6.78
N ASN A 259 2.57 -16.90 -6.45
CA ASN A 259 3.39 -16.05 -7.33
C ASN A 259 4.65 -15.59 -6.60
N TYR A 260 5.73 -15.49 -7.36
CA TYR A 260 6.98 -14.89 -6.95
C TYR A 260 7.34 -13.76 -7.92
N LEU A 261 7.50 -12.54 -7.40
CA LEU A 261 7.80 -11.35 -8.20
C LEU A 261 8.94 -10.56 -7.57
N THR A 262 9.99 -10.34 -8.33
CA THR A 262 11.09 -9.42 -8.00
C THR A 262 10.86 -8.09 -8.70
N THR A 263 10.82 -7.02 -7.92
CA THR A 263 10.52 -5.67 -8.40
C THR A 263 11.18 -4.67 -7.46
N ASN A 264 11.01 -3.37 -7.68
CA ASN A 264 11.60 -2.34 -6.83
C ASN A 264 10.54 -1.29 -6.52
N GLN A 265 10.59 -0.82 -5.28
CA GLN A 265 9.85 0.37 -4.86
C GLN A 265 10.84 1.53 -4.80
N TYR A 266 10.34 2.76 -4.77
CA TYR A 266 11.21 3.90 -4.50
C TYR A 266 10.52 4.94 -3.64
N SER A 267 11.34 5.77 -3.01
CA SER A 267 10.91 7.02 -2.40
C SER A 267 11.51 8.19 -3.15
N VAL A 268 10.83 9.34 -3.11
CA VAL A 268 11.24 10.54 -3.85
C VAL A 268 11.44 11.72 -2.91
N ARG A 269 12.49 12.50 -3.17
CA ARG A 269 12.67 13.85 -2.64
C ARG A 269 12.85 14.82 -3.80
N GLU A 270 12.06 15.88 -3.81
CA GLU A 270 12.07 16.88 -4.86
C GLU A 270 12.87 18.12 -4.45
N ARG A 271 13.60 18.70 -5.40
CA ARG A 271 14.22 20.02 -5.26
C ARG A 271 14.01 20.80 -6.55
N ASN A 272 13.31 21.91 -6.46
CA ASN A 272 13.06 22.83 -7.57
C ASN A 272 13.78 24.15 -7.33
N ARG A 273 14.42 24.71 -8.37
CA ARG A 273 15.05 26.03 -8.28
C ARG A 273 15.17 26.68 -9.64
N THR A 274 15.13 28.00 -9.66
CA THR A 274 15.46 28.82 -10.83
C THR A 274 16.98 29.04 -10.92
N ILE A 275 17.50 28.97 -12.13
CA ILE A 275 18.92 29.19 -12.43
C ILE A 275 19.08 30.63 -12.93
N ASP A 276 19.78 31.42 -12.13
CA ASP A 276 20.17 32.79 -12.46
C ASP A 276 21.65 32.99 -12.13
N HIS A 277 22.46 32.98 -13.18
CA HIS A 277 23.91 33.19 -13.07
C HIS A 277 24.27 34.57 -12.52
N ARG A 278 23.40 35.58 -12.66
CA ARG A 278 23.64 36.94 -12.14
C ARG A 278 23.47 37.00 -10.62
N GLN A 279 22.59 36.17 -10.08
CA GLN A 279 22.33 36.05 -8.64
C GLN A 279 23.20 34.97 -7.96
N GLY A 280 24.22 34.45 -8.64
CA GLY A 280 25.10 33.39 -8.13
C GLY A 280 24.47 31.99 -8.14
N SER A 281 23.29 31.81 -8.74
CA SER A 281 22.66 30.50 -8.93
C SER A 281 23.24 29.84 -10.18
N HIS A 282 24.35 29.13 -10.01
CA HIS A 282 24.96 28.33 -11.06
C HIS A 282 24.35 26.91 -11.13
N GLY A 283 24.12 26.44 -12.34
CA GLY A 283 23.57 25.12 -12.63
C GLY A 283 23.11 25.03 -14.08
N MET A 284 22.62 23.84 -14.45
CA MET A 284 21.99 23.59 -15.74
C MET A 284 20.49 23.46 -15.53
N ALA A 285 19.71 24.19 -16.33
CA ALA A 285 18.25 24.03 -16.37
C ALA A 285 17.88 22.68 -17.00
N GLY A 286 16.81 22.06 -16.54
CA GLY A 286 16.47 20.69 -16.92
C GLY A 286 15.72 19.93 -15.85
N ILE A 287 15.34 18.70 -16.21
CA ILE A 287 14.68 17.74 -15.33
C ILE A 287 15.68 16.62 -15.07
N PHE A 288 16.06 16.40 -13.82
CA PHE A 288 17.10 15.45 -13.42
C PHE A 288 16.52 14.43 -12.46
N PHE A 289 16.72 13.16 -12.77
CA PHE A 289 16.33 12.03 -11.93
C PHE A 289 17.58 11.32 -11.46
N LYS A 290 17.98 11.63 -10.24
CA LYS A 290 19.12 11.03 -9.56
C LYS A 290 18.61 9.85 -8.75
N TYR A 291 18.89 8.64 -9.19
CA TYR A 291 18.47 7.44 -8.51
C TYR A 291 19.66 6.77 -7.83
N ASP A 292 19.41 6.19 -6.66
CA ASP A 292 20.39 5.44 -5.88
C ASP A 292 19.76 4.15 -5.34
N MET A 293 20.53 3.07 -5.32
CA MET A 293 20.08 1.76 -4.86
C MET A 293 20.27 1.65 -3.36
N SER A 294 19.22 1.23 -2.64
CA SER A 294 19.32 0.90 -1.23
C SER A 294 20.07 -0.42 -1.04
N PRO A 295 20.99 -0.52 -0.07
CA PRO A 295 21.61 -1.80 0.29
C PRO A 295 20.63 -2.77 0.97
N LEU A 296 19.47 -2.27 1.40
CA LEU A 296 18.42 -3.05 2.03
C LEU A 296 17.40 -3.51 0.98
N MET A 297 17.01 -4.77 1.09
CA MET A 297 15.94 -5.40 0.33
C MET A 297 14.78 -5.73 1.25
N VAL A 298 13.56 -5.52 0.77
CA VAL A 298 12.32 -5.88 1.48
C VAL A 298 11.76 -7.16 0.89
N GLU A 299 11.52 -8.16 1.71
CA GLU A 299 10.83 -9.38 1.33
C GLU A 299 9.42 -9.39 1.95
N VAL A 300 8.41 -9.32 1.09
CA VAL A 300 6.99 -9.36 1.47
C VAL A 300 6.52 -10.79 1.29
N GLN A 301 6.31 -11.49 2.41
CA GLN A 301 5.85 -12.88 2.43
C GLN A 301 4.39 -12.95 2.86
N GLU A 302 3.54 -13.53 2.02
CA GLU A 302 2.17 -13.90 2.40
C GLU A 302 2.22 -15.27 3.07
N THR A 303 1.84 -15.32 4.35
CA THR A 303 1.85 -16.56 5.13
C THR A 303 0.46 -16.89 5.64
N ARG A 304 0.18 -18.19 5.80
CA ARG A 304 -0.99 -18.67 6.52
C ARG A 304 -0.59 -19.07 7.93
N ARG A 305 -1.51 -18.80 8.86
CA ARG A 305 -1.36 -19.27 10.23
C ARG A 305 -1.42 -20.80 10.24
N PRO A 306 -0.52 -21.46 10.97
CA PRO A 306 -0.57 -22.91 11.04
C PRO A 306 -1.76 -23.37 11.90
N LEU A 307 -2.30 -24.56 11.58
CA LEU A 307 -3.49 -25.12 12.23
C LEU A 307 -3.38 -25.22 13.76
N TRP A 308 -2.18 -25.52 14.28
CA TRP A 308 -1.97 -25.65 15.72
C TRP A 308 -2.22 -24.33 16.47
N GLN A 309 -1.85 -23.19 15.88
CA GLN A 309 -2.07 -21.88 16.47
C GLN A 309 -3.56 -21.54 16.52
N PHE A 310 -4.31 -21.94 15.50
CA PHE A 310 -5.77 -21.83 15.49
C PHE A 310 -6.42 -22.71 16.57
N LEU A 311 -5.99 -23.97 16.72
CA LEU A 311 -6.50 -24.86 17.76
C LEU A 311 -6.26 -24.31 19.18
N ILE A 312 -5.07 -23.79 19.45
CA ILE A 312 -4.75 -23.16 20.75
C ILE A 312 -5.71 -21.98 21.01
N ARG A 313 -5.97 -21.14 20.01
CA ARG A 313 -6.90 -20.00 20.13
C ARG A 313 -8.34 -20.46 20.37
N LEU A 314 -8.81 -21.50 19.67
CA LEU A 314 -10.13 -22.09 19.92
C LEU A 314 -10.27 -22.61 21.36
N CYS A 315 -9.27 -23.35 21.85
CA CYS A 315 -9.25 -23.82 23.24
C CYS A 315 -9.29 -22.65 24.23
N GLY A 316 -8.56 -21.57 23.95
CA GLY A 316 -8.57 -20.35 24.76
C GLY A 316 -9.93 -19.66 24.80
N ILE A 317 -10.64 -19.58 23.68
CA ILE A 317 -11.99 -19.00 23.61
C ILE A 317 -12.99 -19.81 24.44
N VAL A 318 -13.03 -21.13 24.24
CA VAL A 318 -13.97 -22.01 24.94
C VAL A 318 -13.67 -22.03 26.45
N GLY A 319 -12.40 -22.22 26.82
CA GLY A 319 -11.97 -22.25 28.22
C GLY A 319 -12.15 -20.91 28.94
N GLY A 320 -11.83 -19.80 28.27
CA GLY A 320 -11.96 -18.45 28.81
C GLY A 320 -13.42 -18.07 29.10
N ILE A 321 -14.34 -18.38 28.19
CA ILE A 321 -15.77 -18.09 28.41
C ILE A 321 -16.35 -18.99 29.51
N PHE A 322 -15.95 -20.26 29.57
CA PHE A 322 -16.43 -21.16 30.62
C PHE A 322 -15.98 -20.68 32.02
N ALA A 323 -14.71 -20.32 32.18
CA ALA A 323 -14.17 -19.79 33.43
C ALA A 323 -14.85 -18.47 33.87
N THR A 324 -14.98 -17.52 32.93
CA THR A 324 -15.61 -16.21 33.21
C THR A 324 -17.10 -16.31 33.50
N SER A 325 -17.82 -17.22 32.83
CA SER A 325 -19.25 -17.47 33.12
C SER A 325 -19.47 -17.95 34.56
N GLY A 326 -18.58 -18.82 35.07
CA GLY A 326 -18.62 -19.27 36.46
C GLY A 326 -18.37 -18.13 37.46
N MET A 327 -17.38 -17.28 37.20
CA MET A 327 -17.09 -16.10 38.02
C MET A 327 -18.25 -15.09 38.00
N LEU A 328 -18.82 -14.81 36.83
CA LEU A 328 -19.97 -13.93 36.66
C LEU A 328 -21.19 -14.44 37.43
N ASN A 329 -21.47 -15.74 37.36
CA ASN A 329 -22.58 -16.33 38.10
C ASN A 329 -22.40 -16.18 39.62
N SER A 330 -21.18 -16.41 40.12
CA SER A 330 -20.85 -16.23 41.55
C SER A 330 -20.99 -14.78 41.98
N PHE A 331 -20.49 -13.84 41.18
CA PHE A 331 -20.56 -12.41 41.45
C PHE A 331 -22.01 -11.88 41.44
N VAL A 332 -22.81 -12.26 40.43
CA VAL A 332 -24.23 -11.89 40.36
C VAL A 332 -25.01 -12.51 41.52
N GLY A 333 -24.71 -13.75 41.89
CA GLY A 333 -25.28 -14.40 43.08
C GLY A 333 -25.03 -13.59 44.34
N SER A 334 -23.75 -13.30 44.62
CA SER A 334 -23.32 -12.52 45.78
C SER A 334 -23.93 -11.12 45.83
N LEU A 335 -24.04 -10.44 44.69
CA LEU A 335 -24.76 -9.15 44.58
C LEU A 335 -26.24 -9.29 44.88
N THR A 336 -26.92 -10.29 44.32
CA THR A 336 -28.36 -10.47 44.56
C THR A 336 -28.65 -10.85 46.00
N ASP A 337 -27.80 -11.67 46.63
CA ASP A 337 -27.94 -12.06 48.03
C ASP A 337 -27.59 -10.89 48.97
N GLY A 338 -26.59 -10.07 48.63
CA GLY A 338 -26.26 -8.84 49.34
C GLY A 338 -27.37 -7.78 49.27
N VAL A 339 -28.00 -7.59 48.12
CA VAL A 339 -29.13 -6.66 47.95
C VAL A 339 -30.38 -7.18 48.65
N LEU A 340 -30.69 -8.47 48.53
CA LEU A 340 -31.86 -9.07 49.17
C LEU A 340 -31.74 -9.08 50.70
N SER A 341 -30.53 -9.34 51.24
CA SER A 341 -30.27 -9.25 52.68
C SER A 341 -30.36 -7.81 53.20
N CYS A 342 -29.87 -6.81 52.46
CA CYS A 342 -30.07 -5.39 52.81
C CYS A 342 -31.55 -4.98 52.79
N LEU A 343 -32.32 -5.42 51.79
CA LEU A 343 -33.77 -5.13 51.70
C LEU A 343 -34.58 -5.81 52.81
N LEU A 344 -34.23 -7.05 53.19
CA LEU A 344 -34.89 -7.77 54.29
C LEU A 344 -34.52 -7.17 55.66
N ARG A 345 -33.27 -6.72 55.84
CA ARG A 345 -32.82 -6.06 57.08
C ARG A 345 -33.43 -4.68 57.26
N GLY A 346 -33.77 -3.98 56.17
CA GLY A 346 -34.56 -2.74 56.19
C GLY A 346 -36.05 -2.95 56.54
N LYS A 347 -36.64 -4.10 56.21
CA LYS A 347 -38.02 -4.44 56.61
C LYS A 347 -38.14 -4.86 58.08
N GLY A 348 -37.13 -5.52 58.64
CA GLY A 348 -37.13 -5.98 60.05
C GLY A 348 -37.10 -4.86 61.11
N GLN A 349 -36.65 -3.65 60.77
CA GLN A 349 -36.72 -2.49 61.68
C GLN A 349 -38.08 -1.78 61.68
N SER A 350 -38.92 -2.01 60.67
CA SER A 350 -40.26 -1.40 60.60
C SER A 350 -41.34 -2.14 61.40
N SER A 351 -41.07 -3.38 61.84
CA SER A 351 -42.02 -4.20 62.61
C SER A 351 -41.75 -4.22 64.12
N SER A 352 -40.72 -3.52 64.61
CA SER A 352 -40.37 -3.43 66.04
C SER A 352 -40.71 -2.08 66.68
N THR A 353 -41.58 -1.29 66.05
CA THR A 353 -42.06 0.03 66.55
C THR A 353 -43.59 0.09 66.64
N SER A 354 -44.22 -1.06 66.87
CA SER A 354 -45.67 -1.18 67.11
C SER A 354 -45.93 -2.21 68.20
N ASP A 355 -45.48 -1.91 69.41
CA ASP A 355 -46.06 -2.36 70.68
C ASP A 355 -45.87 -1.24 71.72
#